data_AF-A0A421DIW0-F1
#
_entry.id   AF-A0A421DIW0-F1
#
_cell.length_a   1.000
_cell.length_b   1.000
_cell.length_c   1.000
_cell.angle_alpha   90.00
_cell.angle_beta   90.00
_cell.angle_gamma   90.00
#
_symmetry.space_group_name_H-M   'P 1'
#
loop_
_entity.id
_entity.type
_entity.pdbx_description
1 polymer ?
#
loop_
_entity_poly.entity_id
_entity_poly.type
_entity_poly.pdbx_seq_one_letter_code
_entity_poly.pdbx_strand_id
1 'polypeptide(L)'
;MRRKTFTHEFKQECVNLVIQHNYPVLRAAETMNIGLSTLQRWLRQYRGEIRGDTPLASAITPEQRRIQELEKQVRQLQSDNDLLKKASAFFAMEMNNDKKSR
;
A
#
# COMPACT_ATOMS: atom_id res chain seq x y z
N MET A 1 -23.25 9.68 4.66
CA MET A 1 -22.14 10.63 4.44
C MET A 1 -21.20 10.08 3.36
N ARG A 2 -20.94 10.82 2.28
CA ARG A 2 -19.93 10.44 1.27
C ARG A 2 -18.53 10.72 1.83
N ARG A 3 -17.64 9.72 1.83
CA ARG A 3 -16.22 9.93 2.15
C ARG A 3 -15.56 10.67 0.99
N LYS A 4 -14.95 11.82 1.27
CA LYS A 4 -14.07 12.49 0.29
C LYS A 4 -12.85 11.61 0.07
N THR A 5 -12.62 11.20 -1.17
CA THR A 5 -11.41 10.52 -1.60
C THR A 5 -10.40 11.55 -2.07
N PHE A 6 -9.16 11.44 -1.60
CA PHE A 6 -8.08 12.34 -1.97
C PHE A 6 -7.00 11.56 -2.72
N THR A 7 -6.45 12.18 -3.76
CA THR A 7 -5.31 11.61 -4.49
C THR A 7 -4.08 11.57 -3.59
N HIS A 8 -3.14 10.68 -3.90
CA HIS A 8 -1.93 10.54 -3.10
C HIS A 8 -1.04 11.78 -3.20
N GLU A 9 -0.94 12.36 -4.39
CA GLU A 9 -0.19 13.61 -4.63
C GLU A 9 -0.74 14.75 -3.79
N PHE A 10 -2.06 14.90 -3.71
CA PHE A 10 -2.69 15.92 -2.89
C PHE A 10 -2.38 15.74 -1.40
N LYS A 11 -2.40 14.49 -0.89
CA LYS A 11 -1.99 14.20 0.50
C LYS A 11 -0.54 14.60 0.75
N GLN A 12 0.35 14.29 -0.19
CA GLN A 12 1.77 14.59 -0.10
C GLN A 12 2.02 16.10 -0.11
N GLU A 13 1.35 16.85 -0.98
CA GLU A 13 1.44 18.31 -1.06
C GLU A 13 0.96 18.96 0.25
N CYS A 14 -0.17 18.52 0.80
CA CYS A 14 -0.67 19.02 2.09
C CYS A 14 0.33 18.79 3.24
N VAL A 15 0.98 17.63 3.25
CA VAL A 15 1.97 17.29 4.27
C VAL A 15 3.26 18.09 4.08
N ASN A 16 3.72 18.25 2.83
CA ASN A 16 4.89 19.05 2.49
C ASN A 16 4.70 20.53 2.85
N LEU A 17 3.50 21.07 2.68
CA LEU A 17 3.17 22.44 3.11
C LEU A 17 3.47 22.65 4.60
N VAL A 18 3.08 21.70 5.44
CA VAL A 18 3.31 21.79 6.89
C VAL A 18 4.77 21.52 7.25
N ILE A 19 5.41 20.54 6.64
CA ILE A 19 6.74 20.07 7.04
C ILE A 19 7.85 20.91 6.43
N GLN A 20 7.79 21.17 5.12
CA GLN A 20 8.84 21.89 4.40
C GLN A 20 8.69 23.41 4.56
N HIS A 21 7.46 23.92 4.51
CA HIS A 21 7.19 25.36 4.60
C HIS A 21 6.82 25.81 6.03
N ASN A 22 6.88 24.90 7.00
CA ASN A 22 6.56 25.14 8.41
C ASN A 22 5.20 25.83 8.61
N TYR A 23 4.25 25.56 7.72
CA TYR A 23 2.96 26.24 7.72
C TYR A 23 2.09 25.74 8.88
N PRO A 24 1.37 26.62 9.59
CA PRO A 24 0.53 26.20 10.71
C PRO A 24 -0.52 25.18 10.24
N VAL A 25 -0.65 24.06 10.95
CA VAL A 25 -1.55 22.96 10.56
C VAL A 25 -3.00 23.43 10.37
N LEU A 26 -3.46 24.35 11.21
CA LEU A 26 -4.79 24.98 11.09
C LEU A 26 -4.94 25.73 9.77
N ARG A 27 -4.00 26.63 9.47
CA ARG A 27 -4.01 27.41 8.23
C ARG A 27 -3.87 26.52 7.00
N ALA A 28 -2.99 25.53 7.05
CA ALA A 28 -2.81 24.54 5.98
C ALA A 28 -4.11 23.79 5.67
N ALA A 29 -4.84 23.38 6.70
CA ALA A 29 -6.12 22.69 6.56
C ALA A 29 -7.20 23.60 5.93
N GLU A 30 -7.25 24.87 6.35
CA GLU A 30 -8.16 25.88 5.79
C GLU A 30 -7.83 26.17 4.31
N THR A 31 -6.55 26.42 3.99
CA THR A 31 -6.09 26.72 2.63
C THR A 31 -6.37 25.57 1.67
N MET A 32 -6.14 24.33 2.11
CA MET A 32 -6.36 23.13 1.30
C MET A 32 -7.81 22.61 1.37
N ASN A 33 -8.70 23.30 2.08
CA ASN A 33 -10.11 22.93 2.28
C ASN A 33 -10.31 21.48 2.77
N ILE A 34 -9.48 21.06 3.73
CA ILE A 34 -9.53 19.76 4.37
C ILE A 34 -9.83 19.89 5.86
N GLY A 35 -10.45 18.86 6.44
CA GLY A 35 -10.66 18.82 7.89
C GLY A 35 -9.34 18.75 8.64
N LEU A 36 -9.20 19.54 9.71
CA LEU A 36 -8.00 19.57 10.56
C LEU A 36 -7.59 18.17 11.05
N SER A 37 -8.57 17.37 11.49
CA SER A 37 -8.35 16.00 11.95
C SER A 37 -7.80 15.08 10.86
N THR A 38 -8.20 15.31 9.60
CA THR A 38 -7.69 14.60 8.42
C THR A 38 -6.22 14.93 8.19
N LEU A 39 -5.86 16.22 8.20
CA LEU A 39 -4.47 16.64 8.00
C LEU A 39 -3.56 16.13 9.13
N GLN A 40 -4.01 16.23 10.38
CA GLN A 40 -3.27 15.68 11.52
C GLN A 40 -3.05 14.16 11.41
N ARG A 41 -4.05 13.41 10.91
CA ARG A 41 -3.90 11.98 10.66
C ARG A 41 -2.84 11.71 9.60
N TRP A 42 -2.84 12.47 8.50
CA TRP A 42 -1.82 12.33 7.45
C TRP A 42 -0.42 12.67 7.95
N LEU A 43 -0.26 13.70 8.78
CA LEU A 43 1.02 14.04 9.40
C LEU A 43 1.54 12.92 10.32
N ARG A 44 0.66 12.32 11.13
CA ARG A 44 1.03 11.16 11.95
C ARG A 44 1.46 9.98 11.09
N GLN A 45 0.71 9.70 10.03
CA GLN A 45 1.02 8.62 9.10
C GLN A 45 2.38 8.87 8.42
N TYR A 46 2.61 10.07 7.87
CA TYR A 46 3.88 10.44 7.24
C TYR A 46 5.08 10.28 8.19
N ARG A 47 4.94 10.68 9.45
CA ARG A 47 6.00 10.49 10.46
C ARG A 47 6.31 9.02 10.73
N GLY A 48 5.31 8.13 10.66
CA GLY A 48 5.52 6.68 10.74
C GLY A 48 6.22 6.15 9.50
N GLU A 49 5.76 6.57 8.31
CA GLU A 49 6.38 6.16 7.03
C GLU A 49 7.87 6.55 6.96
N ILE A 50 8.24 7.75 7.42
CA ILE A 50 9.64 8.21 7.49
C ILE A 50 10.48 7.36 8.47
N ARG A 51 9.85 6.72 9.46
CA ARG A 51 10.51 5.78 10.37
C ARG A 51 10.59 4.36 9.82
N GLY A 52 10.06 4.12 8.62
CA GLY A 52 10.03 2.81 7.98
C GLY A 52 8.78 1.98 8.31
N ASP A 53 7.75 2.57 8.94
CA ASP A 53 6.51 1.86 9.18
C ASP A 53 5.69 1.78 7.89
N THR A 54 5.53 0.57 7.34
CA THR A 54 4.63 0.32 6.21
C THR A 54 3.17 0.53 6.66
N PRO A 55 2.47 1.55 6.13
CA PRO A 55 1.08 1.80 6.50
C PRO A 55 0.20 0.70 5.91
N LEU A 56 -0.85 0.33 6.64
CA LEU A 56 -1.88 -0.58 6.10
C LEU A 56 -2.81 0.14 5.09
N ALA A 57 -2.88 1.47 5.19
CA ALA A 57 -3.63 2.32 4.29
C ALA A 57 -2.75 2.81 3.12
N SER A 58 -3.38 3.45 2.15
CA SER A 58 -2.71 4.13 1.03
C SER A 58 -1.56 5.03 1.54
N ALA A 59 -0.33 4.66 1.16
CA ALA A 59 0.91 5.31 1.59
C ALA A 59 1.00 6.74 1.05
N ILE A 60 1.51 7.67 1.87
CA ILE A 60 1.64 9.09 1.51
C ILE A 60 2.93 9.31 0.72
N THR A 61 4.04 8.74 1.19
CA THR A 61 5.35 8.83 0.55
C THR A 61 5.42 7.94 -0.70
N PRO A 62 6.12 8.41 -1.76
CA PRO A 62 6.27 7.63 -2.99
C PRO A 62 7.07 6.34 -2.78
N GLU A 63 8.08 6.38 -1.91
CA GLU A 63 8.88 5.21 -1.54
C GLU A 63 8.01 4.13 -0.89
N GLN A 64 7.22 4.49 0.12
CA GLN A 64 6.37 3.54 0.81
C GLN A 64 5.23 3.02 -0.06
N ARG A 65 4.75 3.82 -1.03
CA ARG A 65 3.84 3.35 -2.08
C ARG A 65 4.49 2.27 -2.93
N ARG A 66 5.75 2.47 -3.33
CA ARG A 66 6.50 1.47 -4.09
C ARG A 66 6.69 0.19 -3.30
N ILE A 67 6.97 0.28 -2.00
CA ILE A 67 7.06 -0.87 -1.10
C ILE A 67 5.75 -1.66 -1.11
N GLN A 68 4.59 -1.00 -0.94
CA GLN A 68 3.29 -1.67 -0.97
C GLN A 68 2.99 -2.35 -2.31
N GLU A 69 3.32 -1.69 -3.44
CA GLU A 69 3.15 -2.28 -4.76
C GLU A 69 4.01 -3.53 -4.93
N LEU A 70 5.26 -3.47 -4.48
CA LEU A 70 6.19 -4.60 -4.56
C LEU A 70 5.75 -5.75 -3.64
N GLU A 71 5.34 -5.47 -2.41
CA GLU A 71 4.80 -6.49 -1.49
C GLU A 71 3.57 -7.20 -2.09
N LYS A 72 2.70 -6.44 -2.76
CA LYS A 72 1.53 -7.01 -3.46
C LYS A 72 1.96 -7.91 -4.62
N GLN A 73 2.94 -7.49 -5.41
CA GLN A 73 3.47 -8.29 -6.52
C GLN A 73 4.13 -9.58 -6.01
N VAL A 74 4.96 -9.48 -4.97
CA VAL A 74 5.62 -10.65 -4.36
C VAL A 74 4.58 -11.65 -3.85
N ARG A 75 3.52 -11.18 -3.18
CA ARG A 75 2.43 -12.05 -2.70
C ARG A 75 1.70 -12.75 -3.85
N GLN A 76 1.44 -12.04 -4.94
CA GLN A 76 0.83 -12.61 -6.12
C GLN A 76 1.73 -13.69 -6.74
N LEU A 77 3.01 -13.38 -6.95
CA LEU A 77 3.99 -14.31 -7.50
C LEU A 77 4.16 -15.56 -6.63
N GLN A 78 4.18 -15.41 -5.31
CA GLN A 78 4.22 -16.55 -4.38
C GLN A 78 2.97 -17.43 -4.51
N SER A 79 1.80 -16.82 -4.61
CA SER A 79 0.54 -17.54 -4.77
C SER A 79 0.47 -18.29 -6.10
N ASP A 80 0.93 -17.66 -7.18
CA ASP A 80 1.01 -18.27 -8.50
C ASP A 80 2.02 -19.43 -8.52
N ASN A 81 3.17 -19.24 -7.87
CA ASN A 81 4.20 -20.29 -7.75
C ASN A 81 3.68 -21.50 -6.97
N ASP A 82 2.96 -21.26 -5.87
CA ASP A 82 2.36 -22.31 -5.06
C ASP A 82 1.26 -23.07 -5.81
N LEU A 83 0.45 -22.35 -6.61
CA LEU A 83 -0.53 -22.97 -7.49
C LEU A 83 0.14 -23.86 -8.55
N LEU A 84 1.19 -23.35 -9.20
CA LEU A 84 1.96 -24.09 -10.20
C LEU A 84 2.58 -25.36 -9.59
N LYS A 85 3.19 -25.26 -8.41
CA LYS A 85 3.75 -26.43 -7.70
C LYS A 85 2.68 -27.48 -7.41
N LYS A 86 1.50 -27.07 -6.94
CA LYS A 86 0.38 -27.98 -6.68
C LYS A 86 -0.11 -28.66 -7.96
N ALA A 87 -0.22 -27.90 -9.05
CA ALA A 87 -0.60 -28.44 -10.35
C ALA A 87 0.45 -29.45 -10.86
N SER A 88 1.74 -29.12 -10.80
CA SER A 88 2.81 -30.04 -11.19
C SER A 88 2.81 -31.33 -10.38
N ALA A 89 2.59 -31.25 -9.06
CA ALA A 89 2.48 -32.42 -8.20
C ALA A 89 1.27 -33.29 -8.56
N PHE A 90 0.11 -32.67 -8.84
CA PHE A 90 -1.08 -33.36 -9.29
C PHE A 90 -0.85 -34.12 -10.61
N PHE A 91 -0.28 -33.45 -11.62
CA PHE A 91 0.04 -34.09 -12.89
C PHE A 91 1.05 -35.24 -12.76
N ALA A 92 2.08 -35.08 -11.91
CA ALA A 92 3.03 -36.15 -11.64
C ALA A 92 2.38 -37.37 -10.96
N MET A 93 1.41 -37.17 -10.06
CA MET A 93 0.64 -38.26 -9.47
C MET A 93 -0.23 -38.98 -10.49
N GLU A 94 -0.97 -38.25 -11.33
CA GLU A 94 -1.80 -38.83 -12.40
C GLU A 94 -0.96 -39.68 -13.37
N MET A 95 0.18 -39.16 -13.83
CA MET A 95 1.10 -39.90 -14.71
C MET A 95 1.63 -41.19 -14.07
N ASN A 96 1.81 -41.21 -12.75
CA ASN A 96 2.26 -42.41 -12.04
C ASN A 96 1.13 -43.43 -11.84
N ASN A 97 -0.10 -42.98 -11.63
CA ASN A 97 -1.28 -43.86 -11.54
C ASN A 97 -1.56 -44.55 -12.89
N ASP A 98 -1.47 -43.83 -14.00
CA ASP A 98 -1.67 -44.39 -15.35
C ASP A 98 -0.66 -45.50 -15.67
N LYS A 99 0.60 -45.37 -15.20
CA LYS A 99 1.63 -46.41 -15.37
C LYS A 99 1.39 -47.66 -14.52
N LYS A 100 0.69 -47.53 -13.38
CA LYS A 100 0.41 -48.65 -12.47
C LYS A 100 -0.82 -49.46 -12.91
N SER A 101 -1.69 -48.87 -13.73
CA SER A 101 -2.90 -49.51 -14.25
C SER A 101 -2.71 -50.22 -15.61
N ARG A 102 -1.52 -50.15 -16.21
CA ARG A 102 -1.11 -50.91 -17.41
C ARG A 102 -0.21 -52.06 -17.01
#